data_AF-A0A1R4K9Z6-F1
#
_entry.id   AF-A0A1R4K9Z6-F1
#
_cell.length_a   1.000
_cell.length_b   1.000
_cell.length_c   1.000
_cell.angle_alpha   90.00
_cell.angle_beta   90.00
_cell.angle_gamma   90.00
#
_symmetry.space_group_name_H-M   'P 1'
#
loop_
_entity.id
_entity.type
_entity.pdbx_description
1 polymer ?
#
loop_
_entity_poly.entity_id
_entity_poly.type
_entity_poly.pdbx_seq_one_letter_code
_entity_poly.pdbx_strand_id
1 'polypeptide(L)'
;MNPVFAAQDKMTYSMRSHELSLAAIEAGRFEPEIVPVPVADRRGKVTMVTTDEGPRPGTSMEVLGKLKPVVKGGCVVTAGNASSLKTGPPR
;
A
#
# COMPACT_ATOMS: atom_id res chain seq x y z
N MET A 1 -23.88 19.00 -2.02
CA MET A 1 -22.88 17.91 -2.03
C MET A 1 -21.68 18.45 -1.28
N ASN A 2 -21.42 18.01 -0.03
CA ASN A 2 -20.26 18.50 0.74
C ASN A 2 -18.96 18.16 -0.03
N PRO A 3 -17.95 19.05 -0.08
CA PRO A 3 -16.72 18.81 -0.83
C PRO A 3 -15.81 17.91 0.01
N VAL A 4 -16.24 16.67 0.23
CA VAL A 4 -15.47 15.68 0.98
C VAL A 4 -14.37 15.16 0.05
N PHE A 5 -13.23 15.87 0.00
CA PHE A 5 -11.98 15.56 -0.73
C PHE A 5 -12.16 15.22 -2.23
N ALA A 6 -11.62 16.05 -3.12
CA ALA A 6 -11.68 15.80 -4.56
C ALA A 6 -10.96 14.49 -4.93
N ALA A 7 -11.33 13.89 -6.07
CA ALA A 7 -10.67 12.68 -6.57
C ALA A 7 -9.15 12.86 -6.68
N GLN A 8 -8.73 14.04 -7.15
CA GLN A 8 -7.33 14.40 -7.31
C GLN A 8 -6.57 14.44 -5.97
N ASP A 9 -7.19 14.97 -4.92
CA ASP A 9 -6.58 15.05 -3.59
C ASP A 9 -6.29 13.64 -3.04
N LYS A 10 -7.23 12.70 -3.25
CA LYS A 10 -7.08 11.31 -2.83
C LYS A 10 -5.99 10.57 -3.59
N MET A 11 -5.89 10.82 -4.91
CA MET A 11 -4.82 10.24 -5.72
C MET A 11 -3.45 10.79 -5.33
N THR A 12 -3.35 12.10 -5.10
CA THR A 12 -2.12 12.76 -4.65
C THR A 12 -1.68 12.20 -3.30
N TYR A 13 -2.62 12.04 -2.36
CA TYR A 13 -2.33 11.45 -1.06
C TYR A 13 -1.83 10.01 -1.19
N SER A 14 -2.49 9.19 -2.01
CA SER A 14 -2.07 7.79 -2.22
C SER A 14 -0.66 7.69 -2.82
N MET A 15 -0.38 8.47 -3.87
CA MET A 15 0.94 8.53 -4.50
C MET A 15 2.01 8.90 -3.47
N ARG A 16 1.80 9.98 -2.72
CA ARG A 16 2.72 10.42 -1.66
C ARG A 16 2.90 9.36 -0.57
N SER A 17 1.84 8.65 -0.18
CA SER A 17 1.93 7.56 0.80
C SER A 17 2.87 6.46 0.32
N HIS A 18 2.74 6.05 -0.95
CA HIS A 18 3.61 5.04 -1.54
C HIS A 18 5.07 5.51 -1.63
N GLU A 19 5.30 6.75 -2.07
CA GLU A 19 6.65 7.34 -2.14
C GLU A 19 7.33 7.38 -0.78
N LEU A 20 6.63 7.86 0.26
CA LEU A 20 7.19 7.94 1.61
C LEU A 20 7.50 6.56 2.20
N SER A 21 6.62 5.58 2.01
CA SER A 21 6.86 4.20 2.48
C SER A 21 8.03 3.56 1.77
N LEU A 22 8.18 3.74 0.45
CA LEU A 22 9.33 3.22 -0.30
C LEU A 22 10.64 3.87 0.17
N ALA A 23 10.64 5.19 0.34
CA ALA A 23 11.82 5.90 0.84
C ALA A 23 12.19 5.48 2.28
N ALA A 24 11.19 5.18 3.13
CA ALA A 24 11.44 4.68 4.48
C ALA A 24 12.02 3.25 4.48
N ILE A 25 11.54 2.37 3.59
CA ILE A 25 12.10 1.03 3.39
C ILE A 25 13.54 1.12 2.89
N GLU A 26 13.81 1.92 1.87
CA GLU A 26 15.16 2.09 1.31
C GLU A 26 16.15 2.69 2.34
N ALA A 27 15.67 3.61 3.18
CA ALA A 27 16.46 4.20 4.25
C ALA A 27 16.55 3.31 5.52
N GLY A 28 16.02 2.08 5.50
CA GLY A 28 16.06 1.15 6.64
C GLY A 28 15.27 1.60 7.86
N ARG A 29 14.35 2.57 7.72
CA ARG A 29 13.65 3.18 8.87
C ARG A 29 12.69 2.23 9.56
N PHE A 30 12.18 1.23 8.85
CA PHE A 30 11.29 0.21 9.41
C PHE A 30 12.02 -1.00 10.00
N GLU A 31 13.33 -1.15 9.74
CA GLU A 31 14.13 -2.25 10.29
C GLU A 31 14.03 -2.40 11.82
N PRO A 32 14.09 -1.33 12.64
CA PRO A 32 14.03 -1.49 14.10
C PRO A 32 12.64 -1.86 14.65
N GLU A 33 11.56 -1.68 13.87
CA GLU A 33 10.19 -1.95 14.30
C GLU A 33 9.58 -3.22 13.69
N ILE A 34 10.14 -3.72 12.59
CA ILE A 34 9.68 -4.96 11.95
C ILE A 34 10.24 -6.18 12.69
N VAL A 35 9.33 -7.01 13.19
CA VAL A 35 9.67 -8.36 13.69
C VAL A 35 9.66 -9.33 12.50
N PRO A 36 10.79 -9.99 12.17
CA PRO A 36 10.86 -10.95 11.06
C PRO A 36 9.88 -12.11 11.23
N VAL A 37 9.13 -12.43 10.17
CA VAL A 37 8.21 -13.58 10.16
C VAL A 37 8.78 -14.71 9.31
N PRO A 38 9.00 -15.92 9.86
CA PRO A 38 9.46 -17.06 9.08
C PRO A 38 8.32 -17.64 8.23
N VAL A 39 8.57 -17.80 6.93
CA VAL A 39 7.65 -18.43 5.99
C VAL A 39 8.35 -19.63 5.36
N ALA A 40 7.77 -20.81 5.54
CA ALA A 40 8.24 -22.03 4.90
C ALA A 40 7.57 -22.23 3.55
N ASP A 41 8.36 -22.46 2.51
CA ASP A 41 7.84 -22.90 1.22
C ASP A 41 7.39 -24.37 1.27
N ARG A 42 6.78 -24.84 0.18
CA ARG A 42 6.31 -26.24 0.07
C ARG A 42 7.43 -27.29 0.21
N ARG A 43 8.70 -26.91 0.01
CA ARG A 43 9.88 -27.79 0.11
C ARG A 43 10.58 -27.65 1.46
N GLY A 44 10.02 -26.87 2.40
CA GLY A 44 10.55 -26.67 3.74
C GLY A 44 11.66 -25.63 3.82
N LYS A 45 11.96 -24.89 2.75
CA LYS A 45 12.90 -23.77 2.81
C LYS A 45 12.22 -22.62 3.55
N VAL A 46 12.83 -22.18 4.64
CA VAL A 46 12.35 -21.04 5.44
C VAL A 46 12.98 -19.75 4.93
N THR A 47 12.16 -18.76 4.62
CA THR A 47 12.57 -17.39 4.31
C THR A 47 11.99 -16.45 5.34
N MET A 48 12.79 -15.48 5.80
CA MET A 48 12.30 -14.43 6.69
C MET A 48 11.68 -13.31 5.87
N VAL A 49 10.43 -12.98 6.16
CA VAL A 49 9.78 -11.78 5.65
C VAL A 49 10.08 -10.63 6.61
N THR A 50 10.79 -9.63 6.11
CA THR A 50 11.29 -8.47 6.89
C THR A 50 10.93 -7.14 6.25
N THR A 51 10.14 -7.13 5.18
CA THR A 51 9.82 -5.92 4.42
C THR A 51 8.36 -5.95 4.00
N ASP A 52 7.70 -4.80 4.09
CA ASP A 52 6.31 -4.66 3.69
C ASP A 52 6.11 -4.87 2.18
N GLU A 53 5.14 -5.70 1.82
CA GLU A 53 4.73 -5.95 0.42
C GLU A 53 3.70 -4.92 -0.10
N GLY A 54 3.27 -4.00 0.75
CA GLY A 54 2.21 -3.02 0.44
C GLY A 54 2.67 -1.90 -0.50
N PRO A 55 3.80 -1.22 -0.22
CA PRO A 55 4.31 -0.14 -1.05
C PRO A 55 4.64 -0.62 -2.47
N ARG A 56 4.14 0.09 -3.49
CA ARG A 56 4.28 -0.28 -4.90
C ARG A 56 5.16 0.73 -5.63
N PRO A 57 6.33 0.32 -6.13
CA PRO A 57 7.12 1.14 -7.04
C PRO A 57 6.31 1.50 -8.29
N GLY A 58 6.40 2.76 -8.73
CA GLY A 58 5.71 3.21 -9.94
C GLY A 58 4.23 3.61 -9.76
N THR A 59 3.75 3.74 -8.52
CA THR A 59 2.47 4.43 -8.28
C THR A 59 2.58 5.88 -8.76
N SER A 60 1.76 6.26 -9.75
CA SER A 60 1.74 7.62 -10.32
C SER A 60 0.30 8.09 -10.56
N MET A 61 0.12 9.38 -10.79
CA MET A 61 -1.18 9.96 -11.13
C MET A 61 -1.79 9.33 -12.40
N GLU A 62 -0.95 8.97 -13.38
CA GLU A 62 -1.40 8.31 -14.61
C GLU A 62 -1.91 6.88 -14.35
N VAL A 63 -1.26 6.15 -13.45
CA VAL A 63 -1.67 4.80 -13.06
C VAL A 63 -2.96 4.87 -12.23
N LEU A 64 -3.02 5.78 -11.26
CA LEU A 64 -4.18 5.96 -10.37
C LEU A 64 -5.41 6.47 -11.12
N GLY A 65 -5.22 7.38 -12.09
CA GLY A 65 -6.30 7.93 -12.92
C GLY A 65 -6.98 6.92 -13.83
N LYS A 66 -6.32 5.79 -14.14
CA LYS A 66 -6.90 4.69 -14.95
C LYS A 66 -7.79 3.74 -14.13
N LEU A 67 -7.77 3.85 -12.80
CA LEU A 67 -8.51 2.93 -11.94
C LEU A 67 -10.00 3.30 -11.85
N LYS A 68 -10.85 2.28 -11.98
CA LYS A 68 -12.30 2.46 -11.85
C LYS A 68 -12.70 2.61 -10.38
N PRO A 69 -13.72 3.43 -10.07
CA PRO A 69 -14.32 3.45 -8.74
C PRO A 69 -14.80 2.07 -8.31
N VAL A 70 -14.54 1.73 -7.05
CA VAL A 70 -14.91 0.42 -6.46
C VAL A 70 -16.14 0.50 -5.55
N VAL A 71 -16.54 1.71 -5.15
CA VAL A 71 -17.73 1.96 -4.32
C VAL A 71 -18.86 2.50 -5.19
N LYS A 72 -20.06 1.92 -5.06
CA LYS A 72 -21.26 2.37 -5.77
C LYS A 72 -21.68 3.77 -5.29
N GLY A 73 -22.25 4.58 -6.19
CA GLY A 73 -22.82 5.89 -5.84
C GLY A 73 -21.98 7.11 -6.20
N GLY A 74 -21.12 7.02 -7.22
CA GLY A 74 -20.33 8.17 -7.69
C GLY A 74 -19.17 8.54 -6.77
N CYS A 75 -18.73 7.61 -5.91
CA CYS A 75 -17.60 7.82 -5.02
C CYS A 75 -16.29 7.87 -5.81
N VAL A 76 -15.38 8.75 -5.41
CA VAL A 76 -14.04 8.91 -5.99
C VAL A 76 -13.02 7.87 -5.45
N VAL A 77 -13.51 6.82 -4.79
CA VAL A 77 -12.69 5.79 -4.15
C VAL A 77 -12.39 4.67 -5.14
N THR A 78 -11.11 4.40 -5.35
CA THR A 78 -10.59 3.36 -6.23
C THR A 78 -9.72 2.40 -5.41
N ALA A 79 -9.41 1.22 -5.97
CA ALA A 79 -8.49 0.29 -5.32
C ALA A 79 -7.08 0.88 -5.08
N GLY A 80 -6.70 1.94 -5.81
CA GLY A 80 -5.40 2.59 -5.68
C GLY A 80 -5.38 3.74 -4.68
N ASN A 81 -6.52 4.20 -4.14
CA ASN A 81 -6.56 5.25 -3.11
C ASN A 81 -7.26 4.79 -1.81
N ALA A 82 -7.48 3.48 -1.69
CA ALA A 82 -7.98 2.82 -0.50
C ALA A 82 -6.90 1.90 0.09
N SER A 83 -7.00 1.60 1.38
CA SER A 83 -6.11 0.63 2.02
C SER A 83 -6.31 -0.77 1.43
N SER A 84 -5.21 -1.49 1.23
CA SER A 84 -5.26 -2.91 0.86
C SER A 84 -5.64 -3.79 2.05
N LEU A 85 -6.34 -4.89 1.80
CA LEU A 85 -6.45 -5.96 2.79
C LEU A 85 -5.06 -6.57 3.02
N LYS A 86 -4.65 -6.63 4.29
CA LYS A 86 -3.34 -7.14 4.73
C LYS A 86 -3.51 -8.11 5.88
N THR A 87 -2.61 -9.08 5.94
CA THR A 87 -2.54 -10.08 7.01
C THR A 87 -1.35 -9.76 7.90
N GLY A 88 -1.53 -9.86 9.21
CA GLY A 88 -0.45 -9.75 10.20
C GLY A 88 -0.06 -11.13 10.76
N PRO A 89 1.01 -11.20 11.56
CA PRO A 89 1.37 -12.43 12.25
C PRO A 89 0.22 -12.88 13.17
N PRO A 90 0.00 -14.20 13.34
CA PRO A 90 -0.88 -14.68 14.40
C PRO A 90 -0.35 -14.18 15.76
N ARG A 91 -1.27 -13.70 16.61
CA ARG A 91 -0.92 -13.29 17.98
C ARG A 91 -0.37 -14.45 18.79
#